data_AF-A0A061B615-F1
#
_entry.id   AF-A0A061B615-F1
#
_cell.length_a   1.000
_cell.length_b   1.000
_cell.length_c   1.000
_cell.angle_alpha   90.00
_cell.angle_beta   90.00
_cell.angle_gamma   90.00
#
_symmetry.space_group_name_H-M   'P 1'
#
loop_
_entity.id
_entity.type
_entity.pdbx_description
1 polymer ?
#
loop_
_entity_poly.entity_id
_entity_poly.type
_entity_poly.pdbx_seq_one_letter_code
_entity_poly.pdbx_strand_id
1 'polypeptide(L)'
;MSGGMVPVFKKYTTGSKGIWEKIRQLLVIAPERSSGNPIVSLYRVPAPGSHPAAKSYDDPYTVPAGDIAENTYFKRDHRRNYPRVSTFDQTKIAGLLEIGSAKEPRVLVGKAGEQQLSVYNKPEEPVYLSTQLKKITDDVINGQILGKHGEPVLAPSFNKGMQWNIIKDNGVYGVGEYPCRLFNYAAVEGTTTVPLTAASTAQ
;
A
#
# COMPACT_ATOMS: atom_id res chain seq x y z
N MET A 1 10.07 -25.34 -8.71
CA MET A 1 9.28 -24.12 -8.98
C MET A 1 7.88 -24.29 -8.40
N SER A 2 7.32 -23.26 -7.77
CA SER A 2 5.96 -23.30 -7.19
C SER A 2 4.85 -23.49 -8.24
N GLY A 3 5.09 -23.06 -9.49
CA GLY A 3 4.18 -23.23 -10.63
C GLY A 3 4.75 -24.11 -11.75
N GLY A 4 4.90 -25.41 -11.50
CA GLY A 4 5.45 -26.37 -12.47
C GLY A 4 4.40 -27.00 -13.40
N MET A 5 4.86 -27.90 -14.28
CA MET A 5 3.97 -28.75 -15.08
C MET A 5 3.13 -29.63 -14.15
N VAL A 6 1.81 -29.52 -14.26
CA VAL A 6 0.85 -30.30 -13.49
C VAL A 6 0.29 -31.42 -14.37
N PRO A 7 0.21 -32.66 -13.87
CA PRO A 7 -0.26 -33.77 -14.69
C PRO A 7 -1.76 -33.73 -15.00
N VAL A 8 -2.19 -34.32 -16.11
CA VAL A 8 -3.59 -34.26 -16.60
C VAL A 8 -4.59 -34.75 -15.56
N PHE A 9 -4.28 -35.80 -14.81
CA PHE A 9 -5.20 -36.34 -13.80
C PHE A 9 -5.44 -35.42 -12.59
N LYS A 10 -4.59 -34.40 -12.39
CA LYS A 10 -4.81 -33.34 -11.39
C LYS A 10 -5.57 -32.14 -11.97
N LYS A 11 -5.96 -32.18 -13.24
CA LYS A 11 -6.74 -31.14 -13.92
C LYS A 11 -8.20 -31.57 -14.01
N TYR A 12 -9.11 -30.68 -13.65
CA TYR A 12 -10.55 -30.93 -13.66
C TYR A 12 -11.15 -30.84 -15.07
N THR A 13 -10.69 -31.71 -15.97
CA THR A 13 -11.13 -31.77 -17.37
C THR A 13 -11.44 -33.19 -17.79
N THR A 14 -12.39 -33.38 -18.71
CA THR A 14 -12.70 -34.69 -19.29
C THR A 14 -11.56 -35.15 -20.21
N GLY A 15 -10.98 -36.32 -19.95
CA GLY A 15 -9.90 -36.90 -20.74
C GLY A 15 -10.30 -38.16 -21.51
N SER A 16 -9.35 -38.66 -22.31
CA SER A 16 -9.46 -39.96 -22.98
C SER A 16 -9.37 -41.11 -21.96
N LYS A 17 -9.89 -42.29 -22.30
CA LYS A 17 -9.87 -43.48 -21.43
C LYS A 17 -9.38 -44.71 -22.20
N GLY A 18 -8.76 -45.66 -21.50
CA GLY A 18 -8.32 -46.93 -22.07
C GLY A 18 -7.23 -46.77 -23.14
N ILE A 19 -7.36 -47.49 -24.26
CA ILE A 19 -6.37 -47.47 -25.35
C ILE A 19 -6.19 -46.08 -25.98
N TRP A 20 -7.25 -45.26 -26.01
CA TRP A 20 -7.20 -43.91 -26.57
C TRP A 20 -6.32 -42.96 -25.77
N GLU A 21 -6.16 -43.18 -24.46
CA GLU A 21 -5.23 -42.37 -23.66
C GLU A 21 -3.77 -42.74 -23.96
N LYS A 22 -3.47 -44.02 -24.21
CA LYS A 22 -2.13 -44.44 -24.65
C LYS A 22 -1.78 -43.85 -26.03
N ILE A 23 -2.74 -43.85 -26.95
CA ILE A 23 -2.57 -43.23 -28.27
C ILE A 23 -2.37 -41.72 -28.13
N ARG A 24 -3.15 -41.03 -27.27
CA ARG A 24 -2.99 -39.60 -27.00
C ARG A 24 -1.61 -39.28 -26.45
N GLN A 25 -1.14 -40.06 -25.46
CA GLN A 25 0.19 -39.86 -24.87
C GLN A 25 1.32 -40.05 -25.89
N LEU A 26 1.12 -40.92 -26.88
CA LEU A 26 2.09 -41.16 -27.95
C LEU A 26 2.10 -40.06 -29.02
N LEU A 27 0.92 -39.55 -29.41
CA LEU A 27 0.78 -38.65 -30.56
C LEU A 27 0.81 -37.14 -30.22
N VAL A 28 0.64 -36.77 -28.94
CA VAL A 28 0.55 -35.35 -28.53
C VAL A 28 1.91 -34.81 -28.11
N ILE A 29 2.24 -33.60 -28.59
CA ILE A 29 3.50 -32.88 -28.30
C ILE A 29 3.75 -32.71 -26.79
N ALA A 30 2.70 -32.38 -26.04
CA ALA A 30 2.75 -32.21 -24.58
C ALA A 30 1.66 -33.09 -23.94
N PRO A 31 1.98 -34.28 -23.42
CA PRO A 31 0.98 -35.19 -22.84
C PRO A 31 0.28 -34.58 -21.62
N GLU A 32 0.93 -33.62 -20.95
CA GLU A 32 0.35 -32.88 -19.84
C GLU A 32 -0.74 -31.88 -20.21
N ARG A 33 -0.97 -31.62 -21.51
CA ARG A 33 -2.03 -30.72 -21.96
C ARG A 33 -3.41 -31.39 -21.80
N SER A 34 -4.37 -30.64 -21.29
CA SER A 34 -5.78 -31.06 -21.17
C SER A 34 -6.61 -30.68 -22.41
N SER A 35 -7.76 -31.32 -22.58
CA SER A 35 -8.74 -31.03 -23.65
C SER A 35 -9.53 -29.74 -23.44
N GLY A 36 -9.55 -29.20 -22.21
CA GLY A 36 -10.26 -27.96 -21.87
C GLY A 36 -11.75 -28.12 -21.61
N ASN A 37 -12.30 -29.32 -21.72
CA ASN A 37 -13.71 -29.60 -21.42
C ASN A 37 -13.89 -29.87 -19.92
N PRO A 38 -14.66 -29.07 -19.17
CA PRO A 38 -14.89 -29.29 -17.74
C PRO A 38 -15.64 -30.60 -17.47
N ILE A 39 -15.41 -31.19 -16.31
CA ILE A 39 -16.16 -32.38 -15.88
C ILE A 39 -17.58 -31.96 -15.50
N VAL A 40 -18.58 -32.38 -16.28
CA VAL A 40 -19.99 -31.97 -16.14
C VAL A 40 -20.56 -32.23 -14.73
N SER A 41 -20.15 -33.32 -14.07
CA SER A 41 -20.64 -33.67 -12.74
C SER A 41 -20.07 -32.80 -11.60
N LEU A 42 -18.97 -32.09 -11.84
CA LEU A 42 -18.29 -31.27 -10.83
C LEU A 42 -18.37 -29.77 -11.14
N TYR A 43 -18.41 -29.41 -12.42
CA TYR A 43 -18.40 -28.03 -12.85
C TYR A 43 -19.82 -27.46 -12.87
N ARG A 44 -20.09 -26.48 -12.00
CA ARG A 44 -21.39 -25.78 -11.89
C ARG A 44 -22.55 -26.74 -11.54
N VAL A 45 -22.25 -27.76 -10.75
CA VAL A 45 -23.23 -28.70 -10.19
C VAL A 45 -23.01 -28.77 -8.68
N PRO A 46 -24.01 -28.38 -7.85
CA PRO A 46 -25.34 -27.91 -8.22
C PRO A 46 -25.31 -26.57 -8.98
N ALA A 47 -26.37 -26.29 -9.75
CA ALA A 47 -26.54 -24.97 -10.35
C ALA A 47 -26.57 -23.90 -9.24
N PRO A 48 -26.06 -22.68 -9.47
CA PRO A 48 -25.97 -21.65 -8.43
C PRO A 48 -27.29 -21.38 -7.69
N GLY A 49 -28.43 -21.39 -8.39
CA GLY A 49 -29.76 -21.18 -7.79
C GLY A 49 -30.31 -22.36 -6.98
N SER A 50 -29.66 -23.53 -7.03
CA SER A 50 -30.03 -24.72 -6.25
C SER A 50 -28.96 -25.08 -5.22
N HIS A 51 -28.01 -24.18 -4.96
CA HIS A 51 -26.93 -24.42 -4.02
C HIS A 51 -27.48 -24.48 -2.59
N PRO A 52 -27.30 -25.59 -1.84
CA PRO A 52 -27.92 -25.76 -0.53
C PRO A 52 -27.44 -24.72 0.50
N ALA A 53 -26.20 -24.24 0.38
CA ALA A 53 -25.66 -23.20 1.26
C ALA A 53 -26.43 -21.87 1.17
N ALA A 54 -27.20 -21.62 0.10
CA ALA A 54 -28.04 -20.43 0.03
C ALA A 54 -29.15 -20.42 1.11
N LYS A 55 -29.53 -21.60 1.63
CA LYS A 55 -30.51 -21.72 2.72
C LYS A 55 -29.93 -21.36 4.10
N SER A 56 -28.61 -21.40 4.24
CA SER A 56 -27.89 -21.16 5.50
C SER A 56 -26.88 -20.02 5.35
N TYR A 57 -27.09 -19.15 4.36
CA TYR A 57 -26.23 -18.00 4.16
C TYR A 57 -26.70 -16.87 5.05
N ASP A 58 -25.80 -16.40 5.90
CA ASP A 58 -25.98 -15.22 6.72
C ASP A 58 -24.95 -14.16 6.30
N ASP A 59 -25.34 -12.89 6.37
CA ASP A 59 -24.46 -11.78 6.00
C ASP A 59 -23.24 -11.76 6.94
N PRO A 60 -22.01 -11.87 6.42
CA PRO A 60 -20.82 -11.87 7.25
C PRO A 60 -20.61 -10.49 7.85
N TYR A 61 -20.28 -10.46 9.13
CA TYR A 61 -19.84 -9.26 9.82
C TYR A 61 -18.48 -9.51 10.47
N THR A 62 -17.75 -8.42 10.73
CA THR A 62 -16.45 -8.48 11.41
C THR A 62 -16.59 -7.94 12.82
N VAL A 63 -15.91 -8.55 13.78
CA VAL A 63 -15.71 -7.98 15.11
C VAL A 63 -14.47 -7.09 15.03
N PRO A 64 -14.53 -5.80 15.43
CA PRO A 64 -15.54 -5.17 16.31
C PRO A 64 -16.73 -4.47 15.60
N ALA A 65 -16.79 -4.44 14.27
CA ALA A 65 -17.78 -3.64 13.55
C ALA A 65 -19.25 -4.09 13.72
N GLY A 66 -19.49 -5.39 13.92
CA GLY A 66 -20.81 -5.98 14.14
C GLY A 66 -21.21 -6.17 15.61
N ASP A 67 -20.41 -5.68 16.57
CA ASP A 67 -20.75 -5.79 17.99
C ASP A 67 -21.96 -4.92 18.34
N ILE A 68 -22.84 -5.44 19.20
CA ILE A 68 -24.08 -4.81 19.65
C ILE A 68 -23.81 -3.93 20.87
N ALA A 69 -22.83 -4.31 21.70
CA ALA A 69 -22.39 -3.52 22.85
C ALA A 69 -21.18 -2.64 22.48
N GLU A 70 -21.04 -1.49 23.15
CA GLU A 70 -19.87 -0.60 23.08
C GLU A 70 -19.44 -0.08 21.68
N ASN A 71 -20.23 -0.33 20.64
CA ASN A 71 -19.94 -0.01 19.24
C ASN A 71 -20.59 1.30 18.76
N THR A 72 -20.27 2.40 19.44
CA THR A 72 -20.81 3.73 19.09
C THR A 72 -20.33 4.21 17.73
N TYR A 73 -21.23 4.66 16.86
CA TYR A 73 -20.92 5.04 15.46
C TYR A 73 -19.80 6.09 15.33
N PHE A 74 -19.74 7.09 16.21
CA PHE A 74 -18.74 8.17 16.10
C PHE A 74 -17.29 7.69 16.20
N LYS A 75 -17.01 6.57 16.90
CA LYS A 75 -15.66 5.99 17.01
C LYS A 75 -15.20 5.33 15.71
N ARG A 76 -16.15 4.86 14.89
CA ARG A 76 -15.92 4.18 13.60
C ARG A 76 -16.28 5.05 12.39
N ASP A 77 -16.65 6.30 12.61
CA ASP A 77 -16.96 7.24 11.54
C ASP A 77 -15.67 7.81 10.91
N HIS A 78 -15.01 7.00 10.08
CA HIS A 78 -13.83 7.41 9.32
C HIS A 78 -14.15 8.46 8.24
N ARG A 79 -15.42 8.57 7.83
CA ARG A 79 -15.83 9.53 6.81
C ARG A 79 -15.75 10.96 7.34
N ARG A 80 -16.16 11.20 8.59
CA ARG A 80 -16.07 12.53 9.21
C ARG A 80 -14.70 12.81 9.83
N ASN A 81 -13.96 11.76 10.23
CA ASN A 81 -12.62 11.89 10.79
C ASN A 81 -11.53 11.86 9.70
N TYR A 82 -11.72 12.63 8.62
CA TYR A 82 -10.73 12.72 7.54
C TYR A 82 -9.62 13.72 7.89
N PRO A 83 -8.37 13.50 7.44
CA PRO A 83 -7.29 14.46 7.63
C PRO A 83 -7.60 15.76 6.88
N ARG A 84 -7.52 16.90 7.58
CA ARG A 84 -7.74 18.22 6.97
C ARG A 84 -6.59 18.56 6.01
N VAL A 85 -6.94 19.16 4.87
CA VAL A 85 -5.95 19.70 3.92
C VAL A 85 -5.28 20.92 4.54
N SER A 86 -3.95 20.89 4.67
CA SER A 86 -3.15 22.02 5.13
C SER A 86 -2.61 22.80 3.93
N THR A 87 -2.84 24.11 3.90
CA THR A 87 -2.31 25.01 2.86
C THR A 87 -1.33 25.99 3.47
N PHE A 88 -0.20 26.16 2.78
CA PHE A 88 0.88 27.06 3.19
C PHE A 88 1.06 28.13 2.11
N ASP A 89 0.98 29.39 2.51
CA ASP A 89 1.35 30.54 1.70
C ASP A 89 2.78 30.99 2.06
N GLN A 90 3.35 31.90 1.27
CA GLN A 90 4.70 32.39 1.51
C GLN A 90 4.82 33.12 2.86
N THR A 91 3.75 33.78 3.31
CA THR A 91 3.72 34.53 4.57
C THR A 91 3.73 33.61 5.79
N LYS A 92 2.97 32.51 5.80
CA LYS A 92 3.02 31.50 6.87
C LYS A 92 4.35 30.79 6.92
N ILE A 93 4.95 30.46 5.77
CA ILE A 93 6.29 29.83 5.74
C ILE A 93 7.33 30.81 6.31
N ALA A 94 7.29 32.08 5.91
CA ALA A 94 8.16 33.11 6.48
C ALA A 94 7.98 33.24 8.00
N GLY A 95 6.73 33.21 8.48
CA GLY A 95 6.41 33.20 9.91
C GLY A 95 7.01 31.99 10.62
N LEU A 96 6.80 30.77 10.11
CA LEU A 96 7.38 29.54 10.68
C LEU A 96 8.90 29.58 10.79
N LEU A 97 9.57 30.21 9.83
CA LEU A 97 11.02 30.35 9.85
C LEU A 97 11.49 31.36 10.91
N GLU A 98 10.79 32.47 11.09
CA GLU A 98 11.18 33.53 12.04
C GLU A 98 10.76 33.21 13.48
N ILE A 99 9.48 32.93 13.70
CA ILE A 99 8.90 32.72 15.05
C ILE A 99 8.98 31.25 15.51
N GLY A 100 9.34 30.33 14.61
CA GLY A 100 9.47 28.91 14.90
C GLY A 100 8.16 28.13 14.80
N SER A 101 8.17 26.92 15.36
CA SER A 101 7.03 25.99 15.34
C SER A 101 6.60 25.63 16.76
N ALA A 102 5.47 24.94 16.89
CA ALA A 102 5.04 24.43 18.20
C ALA A 102 6.07 23.46 18.84
N LYS A 103 6.91 22.82 18.04
CA LYS A 103 7.96 21.90 18.51
C LYS A 103 9.24 22.65 18.92
N GLU A 104 9.59 23.70 18.18
CA GLU A 104 10.77 24.54 18.39
C GLU A 104 10.36 26.02 18.35
N PRO A 105 9.82 26.54 19.47
CA PRO A 105 9.33 27.91 19.52
C PRO A 105 10.48 28.92 19.63
N ARG A 106 10.46 29.95 18.78
CA ARG A 106 11.34 31.14 18.85
C ARG A 106 10.56 32.42 19.14
N VAL A 107 9.25 32.31 19.30
CA VAL A 107 8.33 33.42 19.59
C VAL A 107 8.49 33.93 21.03
N LEU A 108 8.29 35.23 21.23
CA LEU A 108 8.25 35.83 22.56
C LEU A 108 7.01 35.36 23.35
N VAL A 109 7.07 35.43 24.67
CA VAL A 109 5.97 34.99 25.55
C VAL A 109 4.97 36.12 25.81
N GLY A 110 3.68 35.79 25.81
CA GLY A 110 2.59 36.72 26.15
C GLY A 110 2.25 37.70 25.03
N LYS A 111 1.87 38.93 25.40
CA LYS A 111 1.38 39.96 24.45
C LYS A 111 2.39 40.29 23.35
N ALA A 112 3.68 40.22 23.64
CA ALA A 112 4.73 40.46 22.64
C ALA A 112 4.74 39.38 21.54
N GLY A 113 4.47 38.11 21.89
CA GLY A 113 4.35 37.02 20.91
C GLY A 113 3.09 37.11 20.07
N GLU A 114 1.97 37.54 20.66
CA GLU A 114 0.72 37.79 19.92
C GLU A 114 0.90 38.89 18.87
N GLN A 115 1.62 39.96 19.22
CA GLN A 115 1.97 41.02 18.27
C GLN A 115 2.86 40.49 17.14
N GLN A 116 3.86 39.67 17.43
CA GLN A 116 4.70 39.03 16.41
C GLN A 116 3.89 38.12 15.47
N LEU A 117 2.97 37.33 16.00
CA LEU A 117 2.09 36.44 15.21
C LEU A 117 1.11 37.21 14.33
N SER A 118 0.67 38.38 14.77
CA SER A 118 -0.30 39.20 14.03
C SER A 118 0.21 39.64 12.66
N VAL A 119 1.53 39.91 12.55
CA VAL A 119 2.21 40.32 11.31
C VAL A 119 2.07 39.26 10.20
N TYR A 120 2.04 37.97 10.55
CA TYR A 120 1.96 36.89 9.55
C TYR A 120 0.54 36.36 9.32
N ASN A 121 -0.35 36.47 10.32
CA ASN A 121 -1.75 36.02 10.20
C ASN A 121 -2.61 36.98 9.38
N LYS A 122 -2.37 38.28 9.51
CA LYS A 122 -3.05 39.36 8.77
C LYS A 122 -2.04 40.44 8.40
N PRO A 123 -1.21 40.20 7.38
CA PRO A 123 -0.21 41.17 6.97
C PRO A 123 -0.88 42.46 6.47
N GLU A 124 -0.55 43.60 7.08
CA GLU A 124 -0.87 44.93 6.53
C GLU A 124 0.03 45.24 5.31
N GLU A 125 1.25 44.70 5.31
CA GLU A 125 2.23 44.80 4.23
C GLU A 125 2.69 43.41 3.74
N PRO A 126 3.02 43.24 2.45
CA PRO A 126 3.44 41.95 1.92
C PRO A 126 4.76 41.48 2.54
N VAL A 127 4.71 40.39 3.32
CA VAL A 127 5.91 39.74 3.87
C VAL A 127 6.54 38.85 2.79
N TYR A 128 7.73 39.21 2.34
CA TYR A 128 8.48 38.43 1.36
C TYR A 128 9.35 37.36 2.02
N LEU A 129 9.20 36.12 1.57
CA LEU A 129 10.01 34.98 2.03
C LEU A 129 11.51 35.20 1.79
N SER A 130 11.88 35.83 0.68
CA SER A 130 13.27 36.09 0.31
C SER A 130 13.99 36.99 1.32
N THR A 131 13.31 37.97 1.89
CA THR A 131 13.89 38.85 2.92
C THR A 131 14.16 38.09 4.20
N GLN A 132 13.29 37.14 4.57
CA GLN A 132 13.49 36.38 5.81
C GLN A 132 14.55 35.30 5.64
N LEU A 133 14.64 34.67 4.47
CA LEU A 133 15.72 33.74 4.14
C LEU A 133 17.12 34.37 4.29
N LYS A 134 17.28 35.67 4.07
CA LYS A 134 18.56 36.38 4.28
C LYS A 134 18.91 36.64 5.75
N LYS A 135 17.92 36.63 6.65
CA LYS A 135 18.09 36.96 8.07
C LYS A 135 18.25 35.74 8.96
N ILE A 136 17.89 34.57 8.46
CA ILE A 136 17.88 33.32 9.21
C ILE A 136 19.31 32.81 9.40
N THR A 137 19.58 32.18 10.54
CA THR A 137 20.87 31.58 10.87
C THR A 137 21.06 30.22 10.18
N ASP A 138 22.31 29.84 9.93
CA ASP A 138 22.65 28.56 9.28
C ASP A 138 22.10 27.34 10.04
N ASP A 139 21.98 27.44 11.37
CA ASP A 139 21.40 26.39 12.23
C ASP A 139 19.91 26.12 11.94
N VAL A 140 19.18 27.14 11.48
CA VAL A 140 17.76 26.99 11.13
C VAL A 140 17.62 26.48 9.70
N ILE A 141 18.51 26.92 8.81
CA ILE A 141 18.56 26.42 7.43
C ILE A 141 18.87 24.92 7.44
N ASN A 142 19.88 24.51 8.21
CA ASN A 142 20.32 23.13 8.35
C ASN A 142 19.46 22.40 9.41
N GLY A 143 18.44 21.67 8.96
CA GLY A 143 17.57 20.87 9.81
C GLY A 143 16.08 21.21 9.68
N GLN A 144 15.72 22.46 9.39
CA GLN A 144 14.32 22.84 9.13
C GLN A 144 13.99 23.00 7.63
N ILE A 145 14.96 23.49 6.83
CA ILE A 145 14.80 23.63 5.37
C ILE A 145 15.55 22.49 4.66
N LEU A 146 16.82 22.33 5.00
CA LEU A 146 17.70 21.29 4.50
C LEU A 146 17.81 20.16 5.54
N GLY A 147 18.49 19.08 5.15
CA GLY A 147 18.92 18.03 6.06
C GLY A 147 19.93 18.54 7.10
N LYS A 148 20.28 17.69 8.05
CA LYS A 148 21.10 18.07 9.21
C LYS A 148 22.50 18.54 8.82
N HIS A 149 23.03 18.07 7.69
CA HIS A 149 24.35 18.45 7.20
C HIS A 149 24.27 19.34 5.96
N GLY A 150 23.12 20.00 5.73
CA GLY A 150 22.90 20.87 4.57
C GLY A 150 22.55 20.11 3.28
N GLU A 151 22.26 18.80 3.36
CA GLU A 151 21.77 18.06 2.19
C GLU A 151 20.35 18.48 1.78
N PRO A 152 20.02 18.49 0.47
CA PRO A 152 18.64 18.68 0.05
C PRO A 152 17.76 17.50 0.46
N VAL A 153 16.49 17.78 0.79
CA VAL A 153 15.52 16.74 1.14
C VAL A 153 15.11 15.97 -0.12
N LEU A 154 15.30 14.65 -0.11
CA LEU A 154 14.85 13.75 -1.17
C LEU A 154 13.32 13.59 -1.13
N ALA A 155 12.70 13.35 -2.29
CA ALA A 155 11.27 13.08 -2.37
C ALA A 155 10.90 11.88 -1.47
N PRO A 156 10.00 12.06 -0.49
CA PRO A 156 9.69 11.00 0.46
C PRO A 156 8.88 9.88 -0.22
N SER A 157 9.30 8.64 0.01
CA SER A 157 8.51 7.45 -0.35
C SER A 157 7.73 6.96 0.88
N PHE A 158 6.45 6.64 0.70
CA PHE A 158 5.64 6.00 1.73
C PHE A 158 6.07 4.53 1.95
N ASN A 159 6.43 3.83 0.86
CA ASN A 159 6.85 2.43 0.88
C ASN A 159 8.38 2.32 0.92
N LYS A 160 8.99 2.78 2.03
CA LYS A 160 10.47 2.84 2.18
C LYS A 160 11.17 1.48 2.07
N GLY A 161 10.46 0.38 2.31
CA GLY A 161 10.99 -0.99 2.23
C GLY A 161 10.78 -1.67 0.87
N MET A 162 10.22 -0.98 -0.14
CA MET A 162 10.01 -1.57 -1.46
C MET A 162 11.31 -1.53 -2.26
N GLN A 163 11.97 -2.68 -2.38
CA GLN A 163 13.17 -2.84 -3.20
C GLN A 163 12.93 -3.84 -4.32
N TRP A 164 13.34 -3.48 -5.53
CA TRP A 164 13.21 -4.32 -6.71
C TRP A 164 14.40 -5.27 -6.81
N ASN A 165 14.11 -6.56 -6.82
CA ASN A 165 15.10 -7.63 -7.01
C ASN A 165 14.87 -8.32 -8.35
N ILE A 166 15.96 -8.56 -9.07
CA ILE A 166 15.93 -9.30 -10.32
C ILE A 166 15.96 -10.80 -10.00
N ILE A 167 14.96 -11.54 -10.45
CA ILE A 167 14.93 -13.01 -10.33
C ILE A 167 15.79 -13.59 -11.46
N LYS A 168 16.82 -14.35 -11.10
CA LYS A 168 17.76 -14.96 -12.06
C LYS A 168 17.48 -16.44 -12.35
N ASP A 169 17.03 -17.20 -11.36
CA ASP A 169 17.05 -18.68 -11.46
C ASP A 169 15.67 -19.33 -11.68
N ASN A 170 14.58 -18.65 -11.34
CA ASN A 170 13.20 -19.17 -11.44
C ASN A 170 12.35 -18.32 -12.37
N GLY A 171 12.84 -18.09 -13.59
CA GLY A 171 12.18 -17.24 -14.56
C GLY A 171 11.00 -17.90 -15.28
N VAL A 172 10.02 -17.08 -15.68
CA VAL A 172 8.97 -17.44 -16.64
C VAL A 172 9.57 -17.81 -18.00
N TYR A 173 10.68 -17.17 -18.36
CA TYR A 173 11.43 -17.46 -19.57
C TYR A 173 12.68 -18.27 -19.21
N GLY A 174 13.11 -19.15 -20.13
CA GLY A 174 14.38 -19.86 -20.01
C GLY A 174 15.53 -18.88 -19.73
N VAL A 175 16.34 -19.20 -18.74
CA VAL A 175 17.41 -18.30 -18.26
C VAL A 175 18.41 -18.06 -19.40
N GLY A 176 18.50 -16.82 -19.87
CA GLY A 176 19.43 -16.42 -20.94
C GLY A 176 18.94 -16.63 -22.38
N GLU A 177 17.78 -17.27 -22.58
CA GLU A 177 17.22 -17.52 -23.92
C GLU A 177 16.44 -16.32 -24.46
N TYR A 178 15.80 -15.56 -23.57
CA TYR A 178 14.95 -14.43 -23.94
C TYR A 178 15.49 -13.12 -23.37
N PRO A 179 15.39 -11.98 -24.09
CA PRO A 179 15.83 -10.66 -23.62
C PRO A 179 14.86 -10.03 -22.60
N CYS A 180 14.09 -10.84 -21.87
CA CYS A 180 13.10 -10.41 -20.89
C CYS A 180 13.59 -10.72 -19.47
N ARG A 181 13.59 -9.71 -18.60
CA ARG A 181 13.96 -9.85 -17.18
C ARG A 181 12.72 -9.90 -16.29
N LEU A 182 12.86 -10.49 -15.12
CA LEU A 182 11.79 -10.61 -14.13
C LEU A 182 12.17 -9.87 -12.87
N PHE A 183 11.25 -9.05 -12.39
CA PHE A 183 11.40 -8.23 -11.21
C PHE A 183 10.37 -8.65 -10.17
N ASN A 184 10.83 -8.82 -8.95
CA ASN A 184 9.95 -8.98 -7.80
C ASN A 184 10.31 -7.91 -6.77
N TYR A 185 9.33 -7.50 -5.97
CA TYR A 185 9.60 -6.69 -4.81
C TYR A 185 9.96 -7.63 -3.65
N ALA A 186 11.09 -7.37 -2.99
CA ALA A 186 11.31 -7.91 -1.66
C ALA A 186 10.91 -6.82 -0.66
N ALA A 187 10.07 -7.18 0.30
CA ALA A 187 9.98 -6.38 1.51
C ALA A 187 11.31 -6.55 2.25
N VAL A 188 11.98 -5.45 2.58
CA VAL A 188 13.19 -5.49 3.40
C VAL A 188 12.84 -6.18 4.74
N GLU A 189 13.48 -7.32 5.03
CA GLU A 189 13.38 -7.98 6.34
C GLU A 189 13.81 -6.98 7.42
N GLY A 190 12.86 -6.54 8.26
CA GLY A 190 13.10 -5.57 9.33
C GLY A 190 12.27 -4.29 9.27
N THR A 191 11.56 -4.02 8.16
CA THR A 191 10.42 -3.09 8.20
C THR A 191 9.16 -3.89 8.44
N THR A 192 8.56 -3.77 9.63
CA THR A 192 7.18 -4.21 9.90
C THR A 192 6.25 -3.49 8.92
N THR A 193 6.11 -4.05 7.72
CA THR A 193 4.87 -3.96 6.98
C THR A 193 3.85 -4.67 7.87
N VAL A 194 3.00 -3.90 8.56
CA VAL A 194 1.81 -4.46 9.16
C VAL A 194 1.11 -5.21 8.02
N PRO A 195 1.05 -6.55 8.05
CA PRO A 195 0.39 -7.27 6.99
C PRO A 195 -1.08 -6.84 7.01
N LEU A 196 -1.64 -6.50 5.85
CA LEU A 196 -3.08 -6.43 5.65
C LEU A 196 -3.64 -7.86 5.73
N THR A 197 -3.56 -8.46 6.91
CA THR A 197 -4.18 -9.73 7.27
C THR A 197 -4.95 -9.50 8.55
N ALA A 198 -6.27 -9.59 8.41
CA ALA A 198 -7.26 -9.86 9.45
C ALA A 198 -6.83 -9.57 10.88
N ALA A 199 -7.37 -8.49 11.44
CA ALA A 199 -7.48 -8.33 12.89
C ALA A 199 -8.14 -9.60 13.46
N SER A 200 -7.33 -10.46 14.04
CA SER A 200 -7.74 -11.68 14.71
C SER A 200 -6.91 -11.79 15.99
N THR A 201 -7.62 -11.56 17.10
CA THR A 201 -7.39 -12.13 18.42
C THR A 201 -6.25 -11.51 19.24
N ALA A 202 -6.58 -10.44 19.97
CA ALA A 202 -5.99 -10.13 21.27
C ALA A 202 -6.96 -9.22 22.06
N GLN A 203 -7.96 -9.85 22.69
CA GLN A 203 -8.46 -9.64 24.06
C GLN A 203 -9.68 -10.52 24.29
#